data_AF-A0A966Q0E2-F1
#
_entry.id   AF-A0A966Q0E2-F1
#
_cell.length_a   1.000
_cell.length_b   1.000
_cell.length_c   1.000
_cell.angle_alpha   90.00
_cell.angle_beta   90.00
_cell.angle_gamma   90.00
#
_symmetry.space_group_name_H-M   'P 1'
#
loop_
_entity.id
_entity.type
_entity.pdbx_description
1 polymer ?
#
loop_
_entity_poly.entity_id
_entity_poly.type
_entity_poly.pdbx_seq_one_letter_code
_entity_poly.pdbx_strand_id
1 'polypeptide(L)'
;MASEEILVQAASGLESLMVATRATAIKDSTVAQVSAAIYYQSNVVAKMISNKLVQEKFTKMMFEQIQKDFGQYIDAQARVKPKSLHHVYEWKKAGIPTARLFELKLISQEGFSFKLNYHFNMSKSAVPHGSKKRRHVFANKASVMEAGMPLKIAPRYAERLIFEFNGSTTYMPKGASVTVRRPGGSAVKNAFYLQYSRFFSGNLINQSIKKSGFQKAFSATMAKALDIPVEIRKVKYSFSPNSIKTQAEAAVQMAAGMAQL
;
A
#
# COMPACT_ATOMS: atom_id res chain seq x y z
N MET A 1 -14.92 -10.99 -9.33
CA MET A 1 -16.01 -11.96 -9.06
C MET A 1 -16.47 -12.60 -10.35
N ALA A 2 -16.88 -11.83 -11.37
CA ALA A 2 -17.31 -12.38 -12.67
C ALA A 2 -16.32 -13.35 -13.34
N SER A 3 -15.00 -13.06 -13.34
CA SER A 3 -14.00 -13.92 -14.01
C SER A 3 -13.74 -15.26 -13.31
N GLU A 4 -13.86 -15.30 -11.98
CA GLU A 4 -13.73 -16.52 -11.19
C GLU A 4 -14.93 -17.44 -11.43
N GLU A 5 -16.13 -16.87 -11.35
CA GLU A 5 -17.39 -17.58 -11.57
C GLU A 5 -17.46 -18.18 -12.97
N ILE A 6 -17.03 -17.45 -14.00
CA ILE A 6 -16.96 -17.95 -15.37
C ILE A 6 -15.99 -19.14 -15.49
N LEU A 7 -14.80 -19.07 -14.89
CA LEU A 7 -13.81 -20.15 -14.95
C LEU A 7 -14.28 -21.40 -14.20
N VAL A 8 -14.86 -21.23 -13.01
CA VAL A 8 -15.39 -22.33 -12.20
C VAL A 8 -16.62 -22.95 -12.88
N GLN A 9 -17.50 -22.14 -13.47
CA GLN A 9 -18.66 -22.61 -14.21
C GLN A 9 -18.25 -23.36 -15.48
N ALA A 10 -17.27 -22.86 -16.23
CA ALA A 10 -16.72 -23.58 -17.38
C ALA A 10 -16.09 -24.92 -16.97
N ALA A 11 -15.37 -24.96 -15.85
CA ALA A 11 -14.77 -26.19 -15.33
C ALA A 11 -15.81 -27.19 -14.80
N SER A 12 -16.98 -26.74 -14.32
CA SER A 12 -18.03 -27.64 -13.79
C SER A 12 -18.55 -28.64 -14.81
N GLY A 13 -18.52 -28.31 -16.11
CA GLY A 13 -18.87 -29.24 -17.19
C GLY A 13 -17.92 -30.43 -17.34
N LEU A 14 -16.73 -30.37 -16.73
CA LEU A 14 -15.76 -31.47 -16.72
C LEU A 14 -16.07 -32.51 -15.63
N GLU A 15 -16.98 -32.22 -14.70
CA GLU A 15 -17.28 -33.12 -13.58
C GLU A 15 -17.83 -34.47 -14.04
N SER A 16 -18.66 -34.49 -15.07
CA SER A 16 -19.18 -35.73 -15.67
C SER A 16 -18.11 -36.54 -16.40
N LEU A 17 -17.02 -35.90 -16.83
CA LEU A 17 -15.92 -36.52 -17.59
C LEU A 17 -14.79 -37.03 -16.68
N MET A 18 -14.83 -36.72 -15.38
CA MET A 18 -13.87 -37.20 -14.38
C MET A 18 -14.13 -38.65 -13.91
N VAL A 19 -15.05 -39.35 -14.55
CA VAL A 19 -15.34 -40.78 -14.33
C VAL A 19 -15.08 -41.53 -15.63
N ALA A 20 -14.33 -42.63 -15.55
CA ALA A 20 -14.02 -43.47 -16.70
C ALA A 20 -15.28 -44.08 -17.32
N THR A 21 -15.37 -44.02 -18.65
CA THR A 21 -16.41 -44.70 -19.44
C THR A 21 -16.26 -46.22 -19.33
N ARG A 22 -17.31 -46.90 -18.82
CA ARG A 22 -17.35 -48.36 -18.66
C ARG A 22 -17.88 -49.11 -19.91
N ALA A 23 -17.78 -48.51 -21.08
CA ALA A 23 -18.51 -48.98 -22.27
C ALA A 23 -17.93 -50.25 -22.92
N THR A 24 -16.69 -50.67 -22.58
CA THR A 24 -16.02 -51.80 -23.23
C THR A 24 -15.10 -52.57 -22.26
N ALA A 25 -14.66 -53.78 -22.66
CA ALA A 25 -13.73 -54.63 -21.91
C ALA A 25 -12.40 -53.94 -21.54
N ILE A 26 -12.06 -52.83 -22.20
CA ILE A 26 -10.93 -51.96 -21.87
C ILE A 26 -11.44 -50.75 -21.09
N LYS A 27 -10.86 -50.53 -19.91
CA LYS A 27 -11.10 -49.31 -19.10
C LYS A 27 -10.08 -48.25 -19.49
N ASP A 28 -10.54 -47.14 -20.06
CA ASP A 28 -9.70 -45.98 -20.33
C ASP A 28 -9.89 -44.92 -19.22
N SER A 29 -8.78 -44.35 -18.74
CA SER A 29 -8.76 -43.31 -17.71
C SER A 29 -8.22 -41.97 -18.21
N THR A 30 -7.78 -41.89 -19.47
CA THR A 30 -7.14 -40.68 -20.03
C THR A 30 -8.06 -39.46 -19.96
N VAL A 31 -9.31 -39.60 -20.41
CA VAL A 31 -10.31 -38.52 -20.35
C VAL A 31 -10.57 -38.08 -18.91
N ALA A 32 -10.67 -39.03 -17.98
CA ALA A 32 -10.88 -38.73 -16.56
C ALA A 32 -9.69 -37.99 -15.94
N GLN A 33 -8.47 -38.39 -16.27
CA GLN A 33 -7.24 -37.76 -15.79
C GLN A 33 -7.05 -36.36 -16.38
N VAL A 34 -7.25 -36.18 -17.69
CA VAL A 34 -7.13 -34.88 -18.36
C VAL A 34 -8.21 -33.92 -17.84
N SER A 35 -9.45 -34.40 -17.70
CA SER A 35 -10.55 -33.62 -17.13
C SER A 35 -10.23 -33.18 -15.71
N ALA A 36 -9.72 -34.10 -14.87
CA ALA A 36 -9.30 -33.79 -13.51
C ALA A 36 -8.13 -32.79 -13.43
N ALA A 37 -7.16 -32.89 -14.34
CA ALA A 37 -6.03 -31.96 -14.41
C ALA A 37 -6.47 -30.55 -14.81
N ILE A 38 -7.28 -30.41 -15.84
CA ILE A 38 -7.82 -29.11 -16.28
C ILE A 38 -8.73 -28.52 -15.20
N TYR A 39 -9.55 -29.37 -14.56
CA TYR A 39 -10.41 -28.97 -13.45
C TYR A 39 -9.58 -28.44 -12.26
N TYR A 40 -8.52 -29.14 -11.88
CA TYR A 40 -7.58 -28.69 -10.85
C TYR A 40 -6.98 -27.33 -11.20
N GLN A 41 -6.38 -27.19 -12.39
CA GLN A 41 -5.73 -25.97 -12.82
C GLN A 41 -6.69 -24.78 -12.88
N SER A 42 -7.92 -25.00 -13.36
CA SER A 42 -8.95 -23.97 -13.39
C SER A 42 -9.31 -23.48 -11.99
N ASN A 43 -9.45 -24.41 -11.03
CA ASN A 43 -9.69 -24.07 -9.62
C ASN A 43 -8.48 -23.35 -8.98
N VAL A 44 -7.25 -23.73 -9.33
CA VAL A 44 -6.05 -23.01 -8.89
C VAL A 44 -6.07 -21.56 -9.38
N VAL A 45 -6.33 -21.32 -10.67
CA VAL A 45 -6.37 -19.95 -11.22
C VAL A 45 -7.48 -19.13 -10.56
N ALA A 46 -8.68 -19.72 -10.42
CA ALA A 46 -9.80 -19.10 -9.73
C ALA A 46 -9.42 -18.66 -8.30
N LYS A 47 -8.87 -19.59 -7.50
CA LYS A 47 -8.45 -19.34 -6.12
C LYS A 47 -7.27 -18.39 -6.02
N MET A 48 -6.32 -18.41 -6.96
CA MET A 48 -5.21 -17.44 -6.98
C MET A 48 -5.71 -16.00 -7.11
N ILE A 49 -6.82 -15.79 -7.81
CA ILE A 49 -7.40 -14.46 -7.99
C ILE A 49 -8.30 -14.07 -6.81
N SER A 50 -9.02 -15.01 -6.21
CA SER A 50 -10.06 -14.72 -5.21
C SER A 50 -9.63 -14.89 -3.76
N ASN A 51 -8.54 -15.63 -3.50
CA ASN A 51 -8.09 -15.91 -2.14
C ASN A 51 -7.58 -14.62 -1.45
N LYS A 52 -8.22 -14.28 -0.32
CA LYS A 52 -7.90 -13.07 0.45
C LYS A 52 -6.45 -13.02 0.93
N LEU A 53 -5.91 -14.14 1.41
CA LEU A 53 -4.52 -14.19 1.90
C LEU A 53 -3.53 -13.91 0.77
N VAL A 54 -3.80 -14.45 -0.43
CA VAL A 54 -3.01 -14.18 -1.63
C VAL A 54 -3.07 -12.69 -1.97
N GLN A 55 -4.27 -12.14 -2.06
CA GLN A 55 -4.50 -10.73 -2.39
C GLN A 55 -3.81 -9.79 -1.37
N GLU A 56 -3.99 -10.02 -0.07
CA GLU A 56 -3.38 -9.23 1.02
C GLU A 56 -1.85 -9.27 0.98
N LYS A 57 -1.26 -10.45 0.80
CA LYS A 57 0.20 -10.60 0.71
C LYS A 57 0.79 -9.81 -0.45
N PHE A 58 0.21 -9.96 -1.64
CA PHE A 58 0.68 -9.28 -2.83
C PHE A 58 0.44 -7.76 -2.76
N THR A 59 -0.71 -7.34 -2.23
CA THR A 59 -1.03 -5.93 -1.98
C THR A 59 -0.04 -5.32 -1.00
N LYS A 60 0.30 -6.02 0.09
CA LYS A 60 1.29 -5.58 1.06
C LYS A 60 2.67 -5.39 0.45
N MET A 61 3.15 -6.36 -0.34
CA MET A 61 4.45 -6.25 -1.01
C MET A 61 4.51 -5.03 -1.96
N MET A 62 3.45 -4.81 -2.76
CA MET A 62 3.38 -3.62 -3.62
C MET A 62 3.36 -2.34 -2.76
N PHE A 63 2.52 -2.30 -1.73
CA PHE A 63 2.35 -1.14 -0.86
C PHE A 63 3.64 -0.75 -0.14
N GLU A 64 4.37 -1.70 0.45
CA GLU A 64 5.63 -1.44 1.14
C GLU A 64 6.68 -0.84 0.20
N GLN A 65 6.76 -1.36 -1.02
CA GLN A 65 7.67 -0.82 -2.03
C GLN A 65 7.24 0.60 -2.47
N ILE A 66 5.95 0.82 -2.70
CA ILE A 66 5.38 2.14 -3.04
C ILE A 66 5.67 3.13 -1.91
N GLN A 67 5.45 2.76 -0.65
CA GLN A 67 5.68 3.62 0.50
C GLN A 67 7.15 4.01 0.63
N LYS A 68 8.06 3.05 0.40
CA LYS A 68 9.50 3.29 0.39
C LYS A 68 9.91 4.27 -0.70
N ASP A 69 9.53 4.01 -1.94
CA ASP A 69 9.92 4.83 -3.09
C ASP A 69 9.25 6.22 -3.05
N PHE A 70 7.98 6.31 -2.65
CA PHE A 70 7.29 7.59 -2.45
C PHE A 70 8.00 8.43 -1.38
N GLY A 71 8.35 7.83 -0.25
CA GLY A 71 9.10 8.51 0.79
C GLY A 71 10.46 9.02 0.29
N GLN A 72 11.21 8.20 -0.44
CA GLN A 72 12.49 8.60 -1.04
C GLN A 72 12.34 9.72 -2.05
N TYR A 73 11.28 9.68 -2.88
CA TYR A 73 10.95 10.72 -3.82
C TYR A 73 10.69 12.06 -3.12
N ILE A 74 9.83 12.08 -2.09
CA ILE A 74 9.54 13.31 -1.33
C ILE A 74 10.79 13.81 -0.60
N ASP A 75 11.63 12.92 -0.05
CA ASP A 75 12.89 13.30 0.59
C ASP A 75 13.86 13.98 -0.39
N ALA A 76 13.94 13.49 -1.63
CA ALA A 76 14.72 14.12 -2.67
C ALA A 76 14.15 15.49 -3.04
N GLN A 77 12.83 15.59 -3.25
CA GLN A 77 12.18 16.87 -3.55
C GLN A 77 12.36 17.88 -2.42
N ALA A 78 12.31 17.45 -1.16
CA ALA A 78 12.48 18.32 0.00
C ALA A 78 13.91 18.84 0.16
N ARG A 79 14.92 18.08 -0.27
CA ARG A 79 16.31 18.55 -0.32
C ARG A 79 16.53 19.61 -1.40
N VAL A 80 15.88 19.44 -2.57
CA VAL A 80 15.96 20.42 -3.67
C VAL A 80 15.13 21.67 -3.38
N LYS A 81 13.95 21.51 -2.77
CA LYS A 81 12.98 22.58 -2.51
C LYS A 81 12.57 22.61 -1.03
N PRO A 82 13.50 22.90 -0.11
CA PRO A 82 13.19 22.91 1.33
C PRO A 82 12.14 23.96 1.68
N LYS A 83 12.12 25.10 0.98
CA LYS A 83 11.12 26.16 1.20
C LYS A 83 9.68 25.67 1.01
N SER A 84 9.42 24.73 0.10
CA SER A 84 8.06 24.23 -0.16
C SER A 84 7.70 23.00 0.65
N LEU A 85 8.65 22.20 1.13
CA LEU A 85 8.38 20.89 1.74
C LEU A 85 8.86 20.76 3.19
N HIS A 86 9.49 21.77 3.79
CA HIS A 86 9.93 21.69 5.19
C HIS A 86 8.78 21.49 6.19
N HIS A 87 7.53 21.79 5.82
CA HIS A 87 6.38 21.62 6.71
C HIS A 87 6.04 20.16 6.98
N VAL A 88 6.28 19.26 6.00
CA VAL A 88 6.04 17.82 6.13
C VAL A 88 7.21 17.04 6.78
N TYR A 89 8.15 17.75 7.39
CA TYR A 89 9.23 17.16 8.21
C TYR A 89 9.31 17.83 9.58
N GLU A 90 9.99 17.22 10.54
CA GLU A 90 10.36 17.89 11.78
C GLU A 90 11.23 19.13 11.50
N TRP A 91 11.23 20.08 12.44
CA TRP A 91 11.91 21.36 12.27
C TRP A 91 13.40 21.18 11.94
N LYS A 92 13.87 21.93 10.94
CA LYS A 92 15.26 21.89 10.44
C LYS A 92 15.73 20.52 9.91
N LYS A 93 14.81 19.60 9.61
CA LYS A 93 15.11 18.23 9.14
C LYS A 93 14.46 17.91 7.79
N ALA A 94 14.33 18.91 6.91
CA ALA A 94 13.73 18.71 5.59
C ALA A 94 14.50 17.67 4.78
N GLY A 95 13.79 16.66 4.27
CA GLY A 95 14.37 15.58 3.47
C GLY A 95 15.09 14.48 4.26
N ILE A 96 14.98 14.48 5.60
CA ILE A 96 15.50 13.40 6.44
C ILE A 96 14.40 12.35 6.66
N PRO A 97 14.62 11.07 6.30
CA PRO A 97 13.59 10.03 6.37
C PRO A 97 12.95 9.85 7.75
N THR A 98 13.77 9.90 8.81
CA THR A 98 13.31 9.71 10.21
C THR A 98 12.51 10.89 10.76
N ALA A 99 12.49 12.00 10.03
CA ALA A 99 11.81 13.23 10.42
C ALA A 99 10.51 13.46 9.66
N ARG A 100 10.05 12.53 8.81
CA ARG A 100 8.83 12.69 8.02
C ARG A 100 7.60 12.82 8.93
N LEU A 101 6.75 13.78 8.60
CA LEU A 101 5.45 13.99 9.22
C LEU A 101 4.31 13.54 8.30
N PHE A 102 4.58 12.56 7.42
CA PHE A 102 3.59 11.99 6.53
C PHE A 102 3.79 10.49 6.40
N GLU A 103 2.70 9.79 6.15
CA GLU A 103 2.68 8.36 5.88
C GLU A 103 1.61 8.03 4.84
N LEU A 104 1.86 7.00 4.03
CA LEU A 104 0.82 6.43 3.17
C LEU A 104 0.00 5.42 3.97
N LYS A 105 -1.28 5.30 3.63
CA LYS A 105 -2.21 4.31 4.19
C LYS A 105 -2.99 3.63 3.07
N LEU A 106 -3.21 2.33 3.25
CA LEU A 106 -4.20 1.57 2.50
C LEU A 106 -5.59 1.92 3.05
N ILE A 107 -6.50 2.43 2.19
CA ILE A 107 -7.87 2.76 2.60
C ILE A 107 -8.78 1.54 2.45
N SER A 108 -8.65 0.88 1.30
CA SER A 108 -9.50 -0.23 0.90
C SER A 108 -8.77 -1.10 -0.11
N GLN A 109 -9.19 -2.35 -0.16
CA GLN A 109 -8.69 -3.35 -1.08
C GLN A 109 -9.90 -4.12 -1.64
N GLU A 110 -9.96 -4.20 -2.96
CA GLU A 110 -10.95 -4.95 -3.73
C GLU A 110 -10.19 -5.86 -4.69
N GLY A 111 -10.00 -7.12 -4.29
CA GLY A 111 -9.11 -8.04 -5.02
C GLY A 111 -7.66 -7.58 -4.97
N PHE A 112 -7.03 -7.45 -6.14
CA PHE A 112 -5.70 -6.84 -6.30
C PHE A 112 -5.73 -5.32 -6.51
N SER A 113 -6.91 -4.74 -6.66
CA SER A 113 -7.05 -3.29 -6.72
C SER A 113 -7.09 -2.72 -5.31
N PHE A 114 -6.38 -1.63 -5.06
CA PHE A 114 -6.38 -1.00 -3.74
C PHE A 114 -6.32 0.51 -3.86
N LYS A 115 -6.89 1.20 -2.87
CA LYS A 115 -6.90 2.66 -2.78
C LYS A 115 -5.92 3.11 -1.71
N LEU A 116 -5.10 4.09 -2.06
CA LEU A 116 -4.12 4.70 -1.16
C LEU A 116 -4.57 6.10 -0.76
N ASN A 117 -4.27 6.48 0.48
CA ASN A 117 -4.26 7.87 0.91
C ASN A 117 -2.94 8.20 1.61
N TYR A 118 -2.77 9.46 1.96
CA TYR A 118 -1.77 9.88 2.92
C TYR A 118 -2.41 10.42 4.20
N HIS A 119 -1.64 10.39 5.28
CA HIS A 119 -1.96 11.03 6.54
C HIS A 119 -0.77 11.87 7.01
N PHE A 120 -1.06 12.98 7.70
CA PHE A 120 -0.03 13.81 8.32
C PHE A 120 0.11 13.47 9.80
N ASN A 121 1.33 13.14 10.19
CA ASN A 121 1.68 12.84 11.57
C ASN A 121 1.92 14.13 12.37
N MET A 122 1.63 14.06 13.67
CA MET A 122 1.87 15.16 14.59
C MET A 122 3.37 15.42 14.76
N SER A 123 3.77 16.69 14.68
CA SER A 123 5.14 17.09 15.04
C SER A 123 5.37 16.91 16.53
N LYS A 124 6.51 16.31 16.87
CA LYS A 124 6.94 16.07 18.26
C LYS A 124 8.04 17.04 18.69
N SER A 125 8.70 17.70 17.74
CA SER A 125 9.78 18.63 18.04
C SER A 125 9.27 20.02 18.42
N ALA A 126 9.91 20.62 19.44
CA ALA A 126 9.61 22.00 19.81
C ALA A 126 9.97 22.96 18.66
N VAL A 127 9.15 23.99 18.47
CA VAL A 127 9.41 25.07 17.52
C VAL A 127 10.78 25.67 17.84
N PRO A 128 11.68 25.80 16.86
CA PRO A 128 12.99 26.41 17.07
C PRO A 128 12.85 27.83 17.60
N HIS A 129 13.44 28.09 18.76
CA HIS A 129 13.42 29.39 19.42
C HIS A 129 14.78 29.64 20.09
N GLY A 130 15.16 30.92 20.24
CA GLY A 130 16.42 31.33 20.86
C GLY A 130 16.45 31.15 22.38
N SER A 131 15.30 31.24 23.06
CA SER A 131 15.21 31.07 24.52
C SER A 131 14.98 29.62 24.93
N LYS A 132 15.70 29.17 25.97
CA LYS A 132 15.59 27.82 26.56
C LYS A 132 14.42 27.68 27.54
N LYS A 133 13.76 28.77 27.95
CA LYS A 133 12.85 28.79 29.12
C LYS A 133 11.43 28.28 28.83
N ARG A 134 10.91 28.42 27.60
CA ARG A 134 9.56 27.96 27.22
C ARG A 134 9.57 27.37 25.82
N ARG A 135 9.27 26.08 25.71
CA ARG A 135 9.22 25.35 24.44
C ARG A 135 7.77 25.00 24.12
N HIS A 136 7.33 25.36 22.92
CA HIS A 136 6.01 25.01 22.40
C HIS A 136 6.17 24.02 21.25
N VAL A 137 5.28 23.04 21.17
CA VAL A 137 5.23 22.07 20.06
C VAL A 137 4.03 22.43 19.19
N PHE A 138 4.29 22.65 17.90
CA PHE A 138 3.21 22.86 16.94
C PHE A 138 2.76 21.51 16.37
N ALA A 139 1.90 20.79 17.09
CA ALA A 139 1.56 19.40 16.77
C ALA A 139 0.99 19.22 15.35
N ASN A 140 -0.03 20.01 14.98
CA ASN A 140 -0.68 19.97 13.66
C ASN A 140 0.12 20.67 12.54
N LYS A 141 1.45 20.71 12.64
CA LYS A 141 2.32 21.47 11.74
C LYS A 141 2.07 21.16 10.27
N ALA A 142 2.20 19.89 9.88
CA ALA A 142 2.14 19.50 8.47
C ALA A 142 0.75 19.78 7.86
N SER A 143 -0.33 19.40 8.55
CA SER A 143 -1.70 19.59 8.08
C SER A 143 -2.08 21.07 7.96
N VAL A 144 -1.80 21.88 8.98
CA VAL A 144 -2.14 23.31 9.00
C VAL A 144 -1.36 24.08 7.94
N MET A 145 -0.07 23.80 7.79
CA MET A 145 0.78 24.49 6.83
C MET A 145 0.45 24.06 5.38
N GLU A 146 0.21 22.78 5.13
CA GLU A 146 -0.19 22.28 3.80
C GLU A 146 -1.52 22.89 3.35
N ALA A 147 -2.50 22.97 4.26
CA ALA A 147 -3.79 23.61 3.98
C ALA A 147 -3.68 25.15 3.84
N GLY A 148 -2.59 25.74 4.33
CA GLY A 148 -2.40 27.19 4.39
C GLY A 148 -3.38 27.88 5.33
N MET A 149 -3.80 27.20 6.41
CA MET A 149 -4.72 27.75 7.39
C MET A 149 -4.05 28.86 8.22
N PRO A 150 -4.61 30.08 8.29
CA PRO A 150 -4.05 31.15 9.12
C PRO A 150 -4.00 30.78 10.60
N LEU A 151 -2.96 31.21 11.30
CA LEU A 151 -2.77 30.97 12.73
C LEU A 151 -2.88 32.26 13.52
N LYS A 152 -3.68 32.25 14.60
CA LYS A 152 -3.70 33.33 15.59
C LYS A 152 -2.81 32.93 16.77
N ILE A 153 -1.77 33.72 17.02
CA ILE A 153 -0.87 33.58 18.16
C ILE A 153 -1.29 34.63 19.19
N ALA A 154 -1.71 34.19 20.36
CA ALA A 154 -2.15 35.05 21.45
C ALA A 154 -1.45 34.65 22.76
N PRO A 155 -1.22 35.60 23.68
CA PRO A 155 -0.65 35.28 24.96
C PRO A 155 -1.67 34.51 25.81
N ARG A 156 -1.29 33.33 26.33
CA ARG A 156 -2.17 32.46 27.13
C ARG A 156 -1.97 32.60 28.64
N TYR A 157 -0.72 32.79 29.07
CA TYR A 157 -0.32 32.85 30.49
C TYR A 157 0.56 34.08 30.81
N ALA A 158 0.61 35.05 29.90
CA ALA A 158 1.41 36.27 30.04
C ALA A 158 0.55 37.48 29.62
N GLU A 159 0.94 38.68 30.04
CA GLU A 159 0.19 39.90 29.67
C GLU A 159 0.35 40.30 28.20
N ARG A 160 1.48 39.95 27.57
CA ARG A 160 1.83 40.35 26.21
C ARG A 160 2.71 39.33 25.50
N LEU A 161 2.75 39.40 24.17
CA LEU A 161 3.71 38.66 23.34
C LEU A 161 5.03 39.41 23.27
N ILE A 162 6.12 38.64 23.27
CA ILE A 162 7.49 39.15 23.16
C ILE A 162 8.17 38.37 22.05
N PHE A 163 8.79 39.08 21.12
CA PHE A 163 9.53 38.50 20.00
C PHE A 163 10.98 38.96 20.03
N GLU A 164 11.90 38.03 19.87
CA GLU A 164 13.31 38.33 19.63
C GLU A 164 13.57 38.14 18.13
N PHE A 165 14.00 39.21 17.46
CA PHE A 165 14.33 39.17 16.03
C PHE A 165 15.59 40.00 15.79
N ASN A 166 16.61 39.39 15.15
CA ASN A 166 17.89 40.04 14.85
C ASN A 166 18.54 40.76 16.05
N GLY A 167 18.48 40.17 17.25
CA GLY A 167 19.04 40.76 18.48
C GLY A 167 18.21 41.87 19.12
N SER A 168 17.07 42.25 18.53
CA SER A 168 16.12 43.22 19.08
C SER A 168 14.90 42.54 19.70
N THR A 169 14.52 42.97 20.90
CA THR A 169 13.32 42.48 21.60
C THR A 169 12.14 43.40 21.35
N THR A 170 11.11 42.90 20.68
CA THR A 170 9.87 43.63 20.41
C THR A 170 8.78 43.21 21.39
N TYR A 171 8.18 44.19 22.07
CA TYR A 171 7.06 43.99 22.98
C TYR A 171 5.76 44.38 22.29
N MET A 172 4.79 43.46 22.25
CA MET A 172 3.45 43.78 21.77
C MET A 172 2.64 44.52 22.85
N PRO A 173 1.62 45.29 22.46
CA PRO A 173 0.63 45.81 23.40
C PRO A 173 -0.01 44.70 24.24
N LYS A 174 -0.45 45.04 25.44
CA LYS A 174 -1.10 44.08 26.35
C LYS A 174 -2.33 43.46 25.67
N GLY A 175 -2.46 42.13 25.74
CA GLY A 175 -3.57 41.38 25.12
C GLY A 175 -3.56 41.29 23.60
N ALA A 176 -2.61 41.91 22.89
CA ALA A 176 -2.57 41.86 21.43
C ALA A 176 -2.19 40.47 20.91
N SER A 177 -2.73 40.10 19.74
CA SER A 177 -2.47 38.83 19.05
C SER A 177 -1.88 39.05 17.66
N VAL A 178 -1.03 38.13 17.22
CA VAL A 178 -0.45 38.14 15.87
C VAL A 178 -1.15 37.09 15.00
N THR A 179 -1.58 37.49 13.81
CA THR A 179 -2.15 36.55 12.84
C THR A 179 -1.13 36.23 11.75
N VAL A 180 -0.69 34.98 11.68
CA VAL A 180 0.17 34.47 10.62
C VAL A 180 -0.71 33.97 9.49
N ARG A 181 -0.83 34.78 8.42
CA ARG A 181 -1.71 34.46 7.28
C ARG A 181 -1.27 33.24 6.48
N ARG A 182 0.04 32.98 6.39
CA ARG A 182 0.62 31.87 5.60
C ARG A 182 1.71 31.17 6.41
N PRO A 183 1.36 30.25 7.31
CA PRO A 183 2.36 29.55 8.12
C PRO A 183 3.27 28.72 7.19
N GLY A 184 4.58 28.94 7.29
CA GLY A 184 5.59 28.30 6.42
C GLY A 184 5.94 29.06 5.15
N GLY A 185 5.20 30.12 4.83
CA GLY A 185 5.41 30.92 3.62
C GLY A 185 4.49 30.52 2.45
N SER A 186 4.58 31.28 1.36
CA SER A 186 3.69 31.14 0.21
C SER A 186 3.90 29.85 -0.59
N ALA A 187 5.11 29.28 -0.56
CA ALA A 187 5.48 28.10 -1.34
C ALA A 187 5.04 26.76 -0.71
N VAL A 188 4.42 26.80 0.47
CA VAL A 188 4.11 25.59 1.27
C VAL A 188 2.73 25.03 0.98
N LYS A 189 1.74 25.91 0.75
CA LYS A 189 0.35 25.48 0.54
C LYS A 189 0.26 24.54 -0.66
N ASN A 190 -0.40 23.40 -0.50
CA ASN A 190 -0.59 22.35 -1.51
C ASN A 190 0.71 21.76 -2.10
N ALA A 191 1.88 22.06 -1.52
CA ALA A 191 3.15 21.65 -2.08
C ALA A 191 3.35 20.13 -1.97
N PHE A 192 2.94 19.54 -0.85
CA PHE A 192 3.00 18.09 -0.67
C PHE A 192 1.99 17.39 -1.58
N TYR A 193 0.74 17.88 -1.63
CA TYR A 193 -0.31 17.34 -2.49
C TYR A 193 0.11 17.34 -3.96
N LEU A 194 0.77 18.40 -4.42
CA LEU A 194 1.29 18.45 -5.79
C LEU A 194 2.34 17.36 -6.05
N GLN A 195 3.25 17.11 -5.10
CA GLN A 195 4.23 16.03 -5.25
C GLN A 195 3.58 14.64 -5.16
N TYR A 196 2.60 14.48 -4.27
CA TYR A 196 1.77 13.28 -4.17
C TYR A 196 1.09 13.00 -5.51
N SER A 197 0.36 13.97 -6.06
CA SER A 197 -0.31 13.86 -7.35
C SER A 197 0.67 13.46 -8.46
N ARG A 198 1.83 14.13 -8.57
CA ARG A 198 2.84 13.79 -9.58
C ARG A 198 3.38 12.38 -9.49
N PHE A 199 3.58 11.87 -8.27
CA PHE A 199 4.06 10.51 -8.07
C PHE A 199 3.03 9.48 -8.56
N PHE A 200 1.76 9.66 -8.18
CA PHE A 200 0.70 8.71 -8.46
C PHE A 200 0.06 8.86 -9.85
N SER A 201 0.11 10.04 -10.47
CA SER A 201 -0.36 10.26 -11.84
C SER A 201 0.72 9.95 -12.89
N GLY A 202 1.99 9.86 -12.46
CA GLY A 202 3.13 9.62 -13.34
C GLY A 202 3.50 8.14 -13.46
N ASN A 203 4.62 7.86 -14.13
CA ASN A 203 5.14 6.50 -14.28
C ASN A 203 5.85 5.97 -13.01
N LEU A 204 6.06 6.81 -11.99
CA LEU A 204 6.78 6.42 -10.77
C LEU A 204 6.06 5.32 -10.00
N ILE A 205 4.73 5.38 -9.91
CA ILE A 205 3.93 4.32 -9.29
C ILE A 205 4.12 2.96 -10.00
N ASN A 206 4.11 2.96 -11.33
CA ASN A 206 4.33 1.74 -12.12
C ASN A 206 5.74 1.18 -11.93
N GLN A 207 6.74 2.05 -11.81
CA GLN A 207 8.11 1.64 -11.51
C GLN A 207 8.22 1.03 -10.12
N SER A 208 7.55 1.60 -9.11
CA SER A 208 7.51 1.03 -7.76
C SER A 208 6.83 -0.35 -7.73
N ILE A 209 5.73 -0.52 -8.46
CA ILE A 209 5.03 -1.81 -8.58
C ILE A 209 5.92 -2.86 -9.26
N LYS A 210 6.62 -2.49 -10.34
CA LYS A 210 7.58 -3.39 -11.01
C LYS A 210 8.74 -3.77 -10.08
N LYS A 211 9.30 -2.78 -9.38
CA LYS A 211 10.40 -2.95 -8.44
C LYS A 211 10.02 -3.79 -7.22
N SER A 212 8.73 -3.86 -6.88
CA SER A 212 8.26 -4.69 -5.77
C SER A 212 8.48 -6.18 -6.02
N GLY A 213 8.78 -6.59 -7.26
CA GLY A 213 8.93 -8.01 -7.60
C GLY A 213 7.60 -8.75 -7.68
N PHE A 214 6.46 -8.04 -7.64
CA PHE A 214 5.12 -8.62 -7.66
C PHE A 214 4.94 -9.61 -8.81
N GLN A 215 5.31 -9.23 -10.02
CA GLN A 215 5.15 -10.09 -11.19
C GLN A 215 5.95 -11.41 -11.05
N LYS A 216 7.18 -11.32 -10.55
CA LYS A 216 8.04 -12.49 -10.34
C LYS A 216 7.49 -13.39 -9.24
N ALA A 217 7.14 -12.83 -8.10
CA ALA A 217 6.58 -13.57 -6.97
C ALA A 217 5.24 -14.23 -7.33
N PHE A 218 4.34 -13.48 -7.96
CA PHE A 218 3.05 -13.99 -8.43
C PHE A 218 3.22 -15.13 -9.43
N SER A 219 4.10 -14.98 -10.42
CA SER A 219 4.37 -16.02 -11.42
C SER A 219 4.97 -17.28 -10.78
N ALA A 220 5.87 -17.13 -9.81
CA ALA A 220 6.44 -18.27 -9.08
C ALA A 220 5.40 -19.00 -8.22
N THR A 221 4.54 -18.26 -7.51
CA THR A 221 3.43 -18.83 -6.75
C THR A 221 2.45 -19.57 -7.67
N MET A 222 2.08 -18.96 -8.80
CA MET A 222 1.19 -19.55 -9.80
C MET A 222 1.78 -20.84 -10.38
N ALA A 223 3.04 -20.81 -10.84
CA ALA A 223 3.72 -21.98 -11.40
C ALA A 223 3.76 -23.15 -10.41
N LYS A 224 4.02 -22.85 -9.13
CA LYS A 224 4.03 -23.87 -8.07
C LYS A 224 2.64 -24.43 -7.77
N ALA A 225 1.62 -23.59 -7.74
CA ALA A 225 0.25 -24.03 -7.46
C ALA A 225 -0.35 -24.84 -8.63
N LEU A 226 0.06 -24.56 -9.87
CA LEU A 226 -0.39 -25.27 -11.07
C LEU A 226 0.23 -26.67 -11.26
N ASP A 227 1.25 -27.03 -10.47
CA ASP A 227 1.82 -28.38 -10.53
C ASP A 227 0.75 -29.43 -10.16
N ILE A 228 0.63 -30.45 -10.99
CA ILE A 228 -0.47 -31.41 -10.89
C ILE A 228 -0.18 -32.39 -9.75
N PRO A 229 -1.10 -32.56 -8.78
CA PRO A 229 -0.94 -33.52 -7.70
C PRO A 229 -0.67 -34.93 -8.20
N VAL A 230 0.17 -35.68 -7.48
CA VAL A 230 0.53 -37.07 -7.81
C VAL A 230 -0.72 -37.95 -7.93
N GLU A 231 -1.77 -37.65 -7.16
CA GLU A 231 -3.03 -38.39 -7.22
C GLU A 231 -3.74 -38.30 -8.57
N ILE A 232 -3.61 -37.17 -9.28
CA ILE A 232 -4.19 -36.94 -10.61
C ILE A 232 -3.28 -37.54 -11.70
N ARG A 233 -1.96 -37.54 -11.48
CA ARG A 233 -0.99 -38.18 -12.38
C ARG A 233 -1.10 -39.69 -12.42
N LYS A 234 -1.50 -40.33 -11.32
CA LYS A 234 -1.68 -41.78 -11.25
C LYS A 234 -2.96 -42.22 -11.97
N VAL A 235 -2.92 -43.41 -12.57
CA VAL A 235 -4.08 -44.03 -13.20
C VAL A 235 -5.16 -44.26 -12.15
N LYS A 236 -6.27 -43.52 -12.28
CA LYS A 236 -7.49 -43.67 -11.48
C LYS A 236 -8.69 -43.55 -12.41
N TYR A 237 -9.71 -44.36 -12.15
CA TYR A 237 -10.91 -44.43 -12.98
C TYR A 237 -12.03 -43.49 -12.51
N SER A 238 -11.82 -42.79 -11.40
CA SER A 238 -12.71 -41.75 -10.92
C SER A 238 -11.94 -40.74 -10.08
N PHE A 239 -12.33 -39.48 -10.21
CA PHE A 239 -11.85 -38.38 -9.39
C PHE A 239 -13.02 -37.67 -8.72
N SER A 240 -12.86 -37.31 -7.45
CA SER A 240 -13.86 -36.51 -6.75
C SER A 240 -13.64 -35.03 -7.05
N PRO A 241 -14.64 -34.32 -7.62
CA PRO A 241 -14.52 -32.88 -7.85
C PRO A 241 -14.20 -32.11 -6.56
N ASN A 242 -14.84 -32.48 -5.45
CA ASN A 242 -14.65 -31.82 -4.16
C ASN A 242 -13.24 -32.02 -3.61
N SER A 243 -12.64 -33.21 -3.76
CA SER A 243 -11.25 -33.42 -3.33
C SER A 243 -10.27 -32.63 -4.20
N ILE A 244 -10.54 -32.49 -5.49
CA ILE A 244 -9.68 -31.69 -6.38
C ILE A 244 -9.77 -30.20 -6.02
N LYS A 245 -10.97 -29.68 -5.71
CA LYS A 245 -11.15 -28.29 -5.24
C LYS A 245 -10.35 -28.01 -3.98
N THR A 246 -10.44 -28.89 -2.98
CA THR A 246 -9.72 -28.71 -1.71
C THR A 246 -8.21 -28.82 -1.89
N GLN A 247 -7.74 -29.71 -2.76
CA GLN A 247 -6.32 -29.81 -3.13
C GLN A 247 -5.83 -28.54 -3.85
N ALA A 248 -6.60 -28.00 -4.80
CA ALA A 248 -6.26 -26.77 -5.49
C ALA A 248 -6.15 -25.57 -4.52
N GLU A 249 -7.10 -25.44 -3.60
CA GLU A 249 -7.07 -24.40 -2.59
C GLU A 249 -5.85 -24.53 -1.65
N ALA A 250 -5.56 -25.76 -1.19
CA ALA A 250 -4.40 -26.03 -0.37
C ALA A 250 -3.08 -25.69 -1.09
N ALA A 251 -2.97 -26.05 -2.37
CA ALA A 251 -1.78 -25.75 -3.19
C ALA A 251 -1.56 -24.24 -3.33
N VAL A 252 -2.62 -23.46 -3.55
CA VAL A 252 -2.56 -21.99 -3.61
C VAL A 252 -2.07 -21.41 -2.28
N GLN A 253 -2.66 -21.85 -1.16
CA GLN A 253 -2.27 -21.36 0.16
C GLN A 253 -0.81 -21.71 0.51
N MET A 254 -0.39 -22.95 0.21
CA MET A 254 0.99 -23.38 0.43
C MET A 254 1.99 -22.62 -0.45
N ALA A 255 1.68 -22.43 -1.74
CA ALA A 255 2.53 -21.70 -2.66
C ALA A 255 2.67 -20.23 -2.25
N ALA A 256 1.57 -19.58 -1.82
CA ALA A 256 1.59 -18.21 -1.32
C ALA A 256 2.26 -18.11 0.07
N GLY A 257 2.21 -19.18 0.87
CA GLY A 257 2.92 -19.35 2.14
C GLY A 257 4.44 -19.35 1.97
N MET A 258 4.92 -20.08 0.96
CA MET A 258 6.35 -20.31 0.70
C MET A 258 7.01 -19.26 -0.21
N ALA A 259 6.22 -18.38 -0.85
CA ALA A 259 6.78 -17.27 -1.60
C ALA A 259 7.57 -16.36 -0.64
N GLN A 260 8.90 -16.34 -0.78
CA GLN A 260 9.75 -15.35 -0.11
C GLN A 260 9.41 -13.98 -0.72
N LEU A 261 8.81 -13.12 0.10
CA LEU A 261 8.47 -11.73 -0.21
C LEU A 261 9.47 -10.81 0.48
#